data_AF-F6I718-F1
#
_entry.id   AF-F6I718-F1
#
_cell.length_a   1.000
_cell.length_b   1.000
_cell.length_c   1.000
_cell.angle_alpha   90.00
_cell.angle_beta   90.00
_cell.angle_gamma   90.00
#
_symmetry.space_group_name_H-M   'P 1'
#
loop_
_entity.id
_entity.type
_entity.pdbx_description
1 polymer ?
#
loop_
_entity_poly.entity_id
_entity_poly.type
_entity_poly.pdbx_seq_one_letter_code
_entity_poly.pdbx_strand_id
1 'polypeptide(L)'
;MASRTLTCSKRFALYFSKPKVFSCESFTPLIPAFFSTHIVGDRPVLVRDFIWSALYDPNHGYFSHRSGSVGMLEESIKFNRLQGRKAYMKYLEGIYSQNDIAWFTPVELFKPWYAYGIAEAILRTADLSVPLKIYEIGGGSGTCAKGIMDYLMLNAPARVYNSMSYMGLFAVMPLDLNFTNPKSTIFEPG
;
A
#
# COMPACT_ATOMS: atom_id res chain seq x y z
N MET A 1 51.61 -63.51 -16.18
CA MET A 1 51.44 -63.25 -17.63
C MET A 1 49.94 -63.28 -17.90
N ALA A 2 49.24 -62.29 -18.44
CA ALA A 2 49.61 -61.11 -19.19
C ALA A 2 48.75 -59.89 -18.78
N SER A 3 49.31 -58.71 -19.07
CA SER A 3 48.83 -57.36 -18.82
C SER A 3 47.69 -56.95 -19.76
N ARG A 4 46.83 -56.01 -19.32
CA ARG A 4 46.63 -54.73 -20.05
C ARG A 4 45.75 -53.74 -19.27
N THR A 5 46.38 -52.61 -18.98
CA THR A 5 45.89 -51.32 -18.50
C THR A 5 44.92 -50.68 -19.50
N LEU A 6 43.94 -49.88 -19.06
CA LEU A 6 43.87 -48.41 -19.33
C LEU A 6 42.58 -47.76 -18.80
N THR A 7 42.83 -46.58 -18.24
CA THR A 7 41.99 -45.55 -17.61
C THR A 7 40.81 -45.03 -18.43
N CYS A 8 39.69 -44.71 -17.75
CA CYS A 8 38.67 -43.79 -18.25
C CYS A 8 38.36 -42.71 -17.19
N SER A 9 38.77 -41.48 -17.48
CA SER A 9 38.50 -40.28 -16.68
C SER A 9 37.05 -39.83 -16.89
N LYS A 10 36.18 -39.98 -15.89
CA LYS A 10 34.85 -39.35 -15.90
C LYS A 10 34.98 -37.87 -15.56
N ARG A 11 34.91 -37.01 -16.59
CA ARG A 11 34.63 -35.58 -16.42
C ARG A 11 33.17 -35.43 -16.01
N PHE A 12 32.93 -34.93 -14.79
CA PHE A 12 31.62 -34.43 -14.39
C PHE A 12 31.36 -33.09 -15.10
N ALA A 13 30.47 -33.09 -16.09
CA ALA A 13 29.93 -31.85 -16.64
C ALA A 13 28.82 -31.36 -15.70
N LEU A 14 29.09 -30.29 -14.95
CA LEU A 14 28.06 -29.56 -14.22
C LEU A 14 27.20 -28.80 -15.23
N TYR A 15 26.04 -29.36 -15.58
CA TYR A 15 25.01 -28.67 -16.36
C TYR A 15 24.33 -27.63 -15.47
N PHE A 16 24.76 -26.37 -15.58
CA PHE A 16 23.98 -25.23 -15.09
C PHE A 16 22.84 -24.93 -16.07
N SER A 17 21.77 -25.70 -15.98
CA SER A 17 20.50 -25.35 -16.64
C SER A 17 19.82 -24.26 -15.83
N LYS A 18 19.86 -23.01 -16.30
CA LYS A 18 19.05 -21.93 -15.72
C LYS A 18 17.57 -22.30 -15.91
N PRO A 19 16.75 -22.43 -14.85
CA PRO A 19 15.34 -22.66 -15.01
C PRO A 19 14.73 -21.47 -15.78
N LYS A 20 14.02 -21.78 -16.85
CA LYS A 20 13.34 -20.78 -17.69
C LYS A 20 12.08 -20.35 -16.92
N VAL A 21 12.12 -19.17 -16.32
CA VAL A 21 10.99 -18.61 -15.58
C VAL A 21 10.09 -17.86 -16.57
N PHE A 22 8.81 -18.18 -16.55
CA PHE A 22 7.80 -17.59 -17.43
C PHE A 22 6.97 -16.56 -16.65
N SER A 23 6.50 -15.51 -17.34
CA SER A 23 5.54 -14.56 -16.79
C SER A 23 4.19 -15.25 -16.57
N CYS A 24 3.58 -15.02 -15.41
CA CYS A 24 2.30 -15.62 -15.01
C CYS A 24 1.17 -15.14 -15.94
N GLU A 25 0.53 -16.07 -16.66
CA GLU A 25 -0.77 -15.84 -17.33
C GLU A 25 -1.90 -16.19 -16.36
N SER A 26 -3.00 -15.46 -16.45
CA SER A 26 -4.13 -15.47 -15.51
C SER A 26 -4.76 -16.86 -15.34
N PHE A 27 -4.53 -17.46 -14.16
CA PHE A 27 -5.28 -18.63 -13.70
C PHE A 27 -6.50 -18.17 -12.89
N THR A 28 -7.69 -18.66 -13.23
CA THR A 28 -8.92 -18.45 -12.45
C THR A 28 -9.01 -19.45 -11.30
N PRO A 29 -9.42 -19.04 -10.09
CA PRO A 29 -9.85 -20.00 -9.08
C PRO A 29 -11.27 -19.76 -8.53
N LEU A 30 -11.95 -20.87 -8.25
CA LEU A 30 -13.12 -20.97 -7.37
C LEU A 30 -12.64 -20.99 -5.89
N ILE A 31 -13.28 -20.17 -5.05
CA ILE A 31 -13.14 -19.93 -3.58
C ILE A 31 -13.19 -21.24 -2.74
N PRO A 32 -12.61 -21.43 -1.52
CA PRO A 32 -12.33 -20.46 -0.42
C PRO A 32 -10.89 -20.44 0.14
N ALA A 33 -10.65 -19.43 0.97
CA ALA A 33 -9.39 -19.12 1.66
C ALA A 33 -8.74 -20.33 2.37
N PHE A 34 -7.68 -20.83 1.77
CA PHE A 34 -6.60 -21.52 2.45
C PHE A 34 -5.33 -20.71 2.17
N PHE A 35 -4.40 -20.64 3.12
CA PHE A 35 -3.02 -20.24 2.85
C PHE A 35 -2.45 -21.21 1.82
N SER A 36 -2.73 -20.93 0.55
CA SER A 36 -2.66 -21.90 -0.51
C SER A 36 -1.22 -21.98 -0.95
N THR A 37 -0.56 -23.07 -0.58
CA THR A 37 0.69 -23.51 -1.21
C THR A 37 0.49 -23.79 -2.71
N HIS A 38 -0.73 -23.71 -3.27
CA HIS A 38 -1.01 -23.88 -4.69
C HIS A 38 -0.68 -22.68 -5.58
N ILE A 39 -0.27 -21.51 -5.04
CA ILE A 39 0.26 -20.43 -5.91
C ILE A 39 1.56 -20.89 -6.58
N VAL A 40 2.30 -21.78 -5.93
CA VAL A 40 3.49 -22.42 -6.50
C VAL A 40 3.06 -23.79 -7.03
N GLY A 41 2.58 -23.85 -8.27
CA GLY A 41 2.57 -25.12 -9.00
C GLY A 41 3.99 -25.68 -9.11
N ASP A 42 4.18 -26.83 -9.77
CA ASP A 42 5.50 -27.47 -9.93
C ASP A 42 6.55 -26.62 -10.70
N ARG A 43 6.17 -25.41 -11.13
CA ARG A 43 7.02 -24.47 -11.87
C ARG A 43 7.50 -23.34 -10.95
N PRO A 44 8.81 -23.04 -10.96
CA PRO A 44 9.34 -21.93 -10.18
C PRO A 44 8.78 -20.58 -10.68
N VAL A 45 8.26 -19.78 -9.76
CA VAL A 45 7.77 -18.41 -9.99
C VAL A 45 8.75 -17.42 -9.40
N LEU A 46 8.93 -16.25 -10.01
CA LEU A 46 9.74 -15.19 -9.39
C LEU A 46 9.03 -14.65 -8.15
N VAL A 47 9.76 -14.45 -7.06
CA VAL A 47 9.20 -13.90 -5.81
C VAL A 47 8.45 -12.58 -6.06
N ARG A 48 8.94 -11.73 -6.97
CA ARG A 48 8.25 -10.48 -7.33
C ARG A 48 6.87 -10.72 -7.96
N ASP A 49 6.74 -11.74 -8.81
CA ASP A 49 5.49 -12.06 -9.51
C ASP A 49 4.51 -12.72 -8.54
N PHE A 50 5.03 -13.53 -7.61
CA PHE A 50 4.27 -14.06 -6.48
C PHE A 50 3.72 -12.94 -5.59
N ILE A 51 4.57 -11.99 -5.15
CA ILE A 51 4.15 -10.85 -4.33
C ILE A 51 3.12 -10.01 -5.07
N TRP A 52 3.35 -9.72 -6.35
CA TRP A 52 2.42 -8.94 -7.15
C TRP A 52 1.06 -9.65 -7.26
N SER A 53 1.03 -10.95 -7.55
CA SER A 53 -0.24 -11.70 -7.63
C SER A 53 -0.95 -11.77 -6.28
N ALA A 54 -0.22 -12.04 -5.19
CA ALA A 54 -0.79 -12.10 -3.84
C ALA A 54 -1.40 -10.76 -3.40
N LEU A 55 -0.82 -9.63 -3.80
CA LEU A 55 -1.29 -8.31 -3.39
C LEU A 55 -2.30 -7.68 -4.35
N TYR A 56 -2.11 -7.86 -5.65
CA TYR A 56 -2.68 -6.99 -6.69
C TYR A 56 -3.37 -7.73 -7.82
N ASP A 57 -3.43 -9.08 -7.80
CA ASP A 57 -4.20 -9.81 -8.80
C ASP A 57 -5.67 -9.34 -8.79
N PRO A 58 -6.28 -8.99 -9.93
CA PRO A 58 -7.64 -8.44 -9.97
C PRO A 58 -8.72 -9.33 -9.35
N ASN A 59 -8.52 -10.65 -9.35
CA ASN A 59 -9.51 -11.62 -8.87
C ASN A 59 -9.26 -12.04 -7.42
N HIS A 60 -7.99 -12.26 -7.05
CA HIS A 60 -7.65 -12.82 -5.73
C HIS A 60 -6.65 -12.01 -4.90
N GLY A 61 -6.20 -10.86 -5.40
CA GLY A 61 -5.25 -10.00 -4.71
C GLY A 61 -5.82 -9.46 -3.39
N TYR A 62 -4.95 -9.34 -2.39
CA TYR A 62 -5.28 -8.79 -1.08
C TYR A 62 -5.93 -7.39 -1.14
N PHE A 63 -5.53 -6.54 -2.10
CA PHE A 63 -6.10 -5.21 -2.29
C PHE A 63 -7.22 -5.15 -3.34
N SER A 64 -7.50 -6.25 -4.04
CA SER A 64 -8.53 -6.30 -5.09
C SER A 64 -9.93 -6.59 -4.54
N HIS A 65 -10.00 -7.26 -3.39
CA HIS A 65 -11.26 -7.46 -2.67
C HIS A 65 -11.68 -6.17 -1.95
N ARG A 66 -12.84 -5.64 -2.35
CA ARG A 66 -13.44 -4.47 -1.70
C ARG A 66 -14.10 -4.86 -0.39
N SER A 67 -13.33 -4.84 0.70
CA SER A 67 -13.71 -4.45 2.08
C SER A 67 -12.82 -5.17 3.12
N GLY A 68 -12.28 -4.44 4.10
CA GLY A 68 -11.63 -5.00 5.29
C GLY A 68 -10.10 -5.03 5.34
N SER A 69 -9.38 -4.98 4.20
CA SER A 69 -7.92 -5.06 4.23
C SER A 69 -7.25 -3.87 4.94
N VAL A 70 -7.73 -2.65 4.70
CA VAL A 70 -7.21 -1.43 5.34
C VAL A 70 -8.37 -0.69 5.98
N GLY A 71 -8.29 -0.51 7.30
CA GLY A 71 -9.32 0.17 8.07
C GLY A 71 -9.32 1.67 7.87
N MET A 72 -10.51 2.25 7.85
CA MET A 72 -10.78 3.67 7.91
C MET A 72 -11.64 3.93 9.14
N LEU A 73 -11.25 4.88 9.99
CA LEU A 73 -12.08 5.28 11.12
C LEU A 73 -13.08 6.32 10.64
N GLU A 74 -14.31 6.33 11.15
CA GLU A 74 -15.23 7.46 10.86
C GLU A 74 -14.75 8.73 11.57
N GLU A 75 -14.35 8.59 12.84
CA GLU A 75 -13.96 9.71 13.68
C GLU A 75 -12.51 9.65 14.18
N SER A 76 -11.96 10.81 14.52
CA SER A 76 -10.66 10.92 15.18
C SER A 76 -10.70 10.39 16.62
N ILE A 77 -9.68 9.63 16.99
CA ILE A 77 -9.48 9.16 18.36
C ILE A 77 -9.32 10.37 19.30
N LYS A 78 -10.16 10.45 20.34
CA LYS A 78 -10.09 11.51 21.35
C LYS A 78 -9.02 11.19 22.40
N PHE A 79 -7.75 11.38 22.04
CA PHE A 79 -6.60 11.05 22.90
C PHE A 79 -6.64 11.73 24.27
N ASN A 80 -7.22 12.92 24.38
CA ASN A 80 -7.41 13.63 25.65
C ASN A 80 -8.33 12.89 26.64
N ARG A 81 -9.12 11.91 26.18
CA ARG A 81 -9.97 11.04 27.01
C ARG A 81 -9.30 9.71 27.36
N LEU A 82 -8.13 9.42 26.80
CA LEU A 82 -7.41 8.16 27.00
C LEU A 82 -6.25 8.35 27.96
N GLN A 83 -6.28 7.63 29.07
CA GLN A 83 -5.25 7.74 30.10
C GLN A 83 -4.07 6.82 29.80
N GLY A 84 -3.14 7.32 28.98
CA GLY A 84 -1.89 6.66 28.65
C GLY A 84 -2.04 5.41 27.76
N ARG A 85 -0.95 4.67 27.62
CA ARG A 85 -0.84 3.54 26.67
C ARG A 85 -1.88 2.44 26.92
N LYS A 86 -2.13 2.08 28.17
CA LYS A 86 -3.03 0.96 28.51
C LYS A 86 -4.48 1.24 28.06
N ALA A 87 -4.98 2.45 28.33
CA ALA A 87 -6.31 2.86 27.89
C ALA A 87 -6.42 2.90 26.36
N TYR A 88 -5.37 3.40 25.69
CA TYR A 88 -5.29 3.40 24.23
C TYR A 88 -5.33 2.00 23.63
N MET A 89 -4.53 1.05 24.14
CA MET A 89 -4.53 -0.33 23.62
C MET A 89 -5.89 -1.01 23.80
N LYS A 90 -6.55 -0.82 24.95
CA LYS A 90 -7.90 -1.35 25.19
C LYS A 90 -8.94 -0.74 24.24
N TYR A 91 -8.81 0.55 23.96
CA TYR A 91 -9.69 1.23 23.01
C TYR A 91 -9.49 0.68 21.58
N LEU A 92 -8.23 0.52 21.14
CA LEU A 92 -7.93 -0.08 19.84
C LEU A 92 -8.43 -1.53 19.73
N GLU A 93 -8.23 -2.34 20.77
CA GLU A 93 -8.74 -3.71 20.82
C GLU A 93 -10.25 -3.76 20.58
N GLY A 94 -11.01 -2.82 21.16
CA GLY A 94 -12.43 -2.66 20.90
C GLY A 94 -12.75 -2.38 19.43
N ILE A 95 -12.00 -1.48 18.79
CA ILE A 95 -12.16 -1.17 17.37
C ILE A 95 -11.87 -2.42 16.51
N TYR A 96 -10.74 -3.09 16.73
CA TYR A 96 -10.35 -4.28 15.95
C TYR A 96 -11.31 -5.46 16.18
N SER A 97 -11.91 -5.58 17.36
CA SER A 97 -12.86 -6.67 17.64
C SER A 97 -14.23 -6.46 16.99
N GLN A 98 -14.59 -5.20 16.70
CA GLN A 98 -15.89 -4.83 16.14
C GLN A 98 -15.91 -4.78 14.61
N ASN A 99 -14.74 -4.73 13.98
CA ASN A 99 -14.61 -4.55 12.55
C ASN A 99 -13.76 -5.68 11.97
N ASP A 100 -14.13 -6.19 10.80
CA ASP A 100 -13.29 -7.14 10.04
C ASP A 100 -12.17 -6.38 9.31
N ILE A 101 -11.32 -5.72 10.11
CA ILE A 101 -10.23 -4.87 9.64
C ILE A 101 -8.90 -5.53 9.98
N ALA A 102 -8.07 -5.77 8.96
CA ALA A 102 -6.76 -6.38 9.19
C ALA A 102 -5.78 -5.41 9.88
N TRP A 103 -5.79 -4.14 9.48
CA TRP A 103 -4.92 -3.10 10.06
C TRP A 103 -5.40 -1.68 9.73
N PHE A 104 -5.06 -0.72 10.59
CA PHE A 104 -5.21 0.71 10.33
C PHE A 104 -3.87 1.35 9.98
N THR A 105 -3.90 2.37 9.11
CA THR A 105 -2.74 3.22 8.84
C THR A 105 -2.54 4.24 9.97
N PRO A 106 -1.32 4.81 10.12
CA PRO A 106 -1.10 5.93 11.03
C PRO A 106 -1.97 7.14 10.72
N VAL A 107 -2.28 7.40 9.45
CA VAL A 107 -3.14 8.52 9.07
C VAL A 107 -4.56 8.36 9.61
N GLU A 108 -5.09 7.13 9.67
CA GLU A 108 -6.42 6.89 10.25
C GLU A 108 -6.39 6.96 11.78
N LEU A 109 -5.38 6.36 12.42
CA LEU A 109 -5.30 6.32 13.89
C LEU A 109 -5.02 7.69 14.52
N PHE A 110 -4.25 8.54 13.84
CA PHE A 110 -3.75 9.81 14.40
C PHE A 110 -4.28 11.04 13.67
N LYS A 111 -5.37 10.93 12.90
CA LYS A 111 -5.96 12.10 12.24
C LYS A 111 -6.47 13.17 13.22
N PRO A 112 -6.33 14.46 12.88
CA PRO A 112 -5.66 14.98 11.68
C PRO A 112 -4.14 15.16 11.86
N TRP A 113 -3.60 14.91 13.05
CA TRP A 113 -2.23 15.26 13.44
C TRP A 113 -1.14 14.63 12.60
N TYR A 114 -1.33 13.38 12.13
CA TYR A 114 -0.36 12.74 11.23
C TYR A 114 -0.18 13.52 9.93
N ALA A 115 -1.28 13.88 9.27
CA ALA A 115 -1.28 14.67 8.05
C ALA A 115 -0.74 16.09 8.28
N TYR A 116 -1.05 16.69 9.44
CA TYR A 116 -0.55 18.02 9.81
C TYR A 116 0.97 18.03 9.99
N GLY A 117 1.54 16.99 10.60
CA GLY A 117 2.99 16.87 10.71
C GLY A 117 3.68 16.79 9.35
N ILE A 118 3.08 16.09 8.38
CA ILE A 118 3.57 16.06 7.00
C ILE A 118 3.46 17.45 6.35
N ALA A 119 2.31 18.11 6.49
CA ALA A 119 2.07 19.42 5.89
C ALA A 119 3.00 20.51 6.46
N GLU A 120 3.26 20.52 7.77
CA GLU A 120 4.23 21.41 8.40
C GLU A 120 5.64 21.15 7.85
N ALA A 121 6.05 19.89 7.75
CA ALA A 121 7.35 19.53 7.19
C ALA A 121 7.49 20.00 5.74
N ILE A 122 6.44 19.90 4.93
CA ILE A 122 6.39 20.44 3.56
C ILE A 122 6.61 21.96 3.59
N LEU A 123 5.87 22.71 4.41
CA LEU A 123 6.00 24.17 4.49
C LEU A 123 7.40 24.62 4.93
N ARG A 124 8.05 23.83 5.78
CA ARG A 124 9.39 24.14 6.29
C ARG A 124 10.51 23.83 5.29
N THR A 125 10.31 22.86 4.40
CA THR A 125 11.41 22.29 3.59
C THR A 125 11.27 22.51 2.09
N ALA A 126 10.05 22.73 1.58
CA ALA A 126 9.83 22.97 0.17
C ALA A 126 10.26 24.38 -0.23
N ASP A 127 10.74 24.53 -1.46
CA ASP A 127 10.91 25.84 -2.08
C ASP A 127 9.54 26.39 -2.49
N LEU A 128 9.03 27.34 -1.70
CA LEU A 128 7.74 27.99 -1.92
C LEU A 128 7.82 29.23 -2.83
N SER A 129 8.97 29.47 -3.47
CA SER A 129 9.11 30.49 -4.53
C SER A 129 8.48 30.03 -5.85
N VAL A 130 8.36 28.72 -6.04
CA VAL A 130 7.69 28.08 -7.17
C VAL A 130 6.38 27.41 -6.73
N PRO A 131 5.42 27.19 -7.65
CA PRO A 131 4.18 26.50 -7.31
C PRO A 131 4.43 25.08 -6.75
N LEU A 132 3.90 24.83 -5.55
CA LEU A 132 4.04 23.56 -4.85
C LEU A 132 3.29 22.43 -5.57
N LYS A 133 3.96 21.30 -5.80
CA LYS A 133 3.34 20.09 -6.38
C LYS A 133 3.52 18.92 -5.43
N ILE A 134 2.42 18.31 -5.01
CA ILE A 134 2.42 17.16 -4.11
C ILE A 134 1.93 15.94 -4.88
N TYR A 135 2.72 14.86 -4.84
CA TYR A 135 2.37 13.56 -5.38
C TYR A 135 2.30 12.56 -4.24
N GLU A 136 1.13 11.94 -4.05
CA GLU A 136 0.91 10.94 -3.02
C GLU A 136 0.72 9.57 -3.66
N ILE A 137 1.63 8.63 -3.39
CA ILE A 137 1.53 7.27 -3.89
C ILE A 137 0.82 6.41 -2.84
N GLY A 138 -0.24 5.72 -3.25
CA GLY A 138 -1.02 4.85 -2.36
C GLY A 138 -1.88 5.63 -1.37
N GLY A 139 -2.55 6.70 -1.84
CA GLY A 139 -3.34 7.61 -0.99
C GLY A 139 -4.55 6.99 -0.25
N GLY A 140 -4.86 5.71 -0.50
CA GLY A 140 -5.88 4.96 0.24
C GLY A 140 -7.25 5.65 0.21
N SER A 141 -7.81 5.89 1.39
CA SER A 141 -9.09 6.60 1.61
C SER A 141 -9.06 8.09 1.26
N GLY A 142 -7.89 8.68 1.02
CA GLY A 142 -7.73 10.13 0.81
C GLY A 142 -7.66 10.95 2.11
N THR A 143 -7.71 10.30 3.28
CA THR A 143 -7.64 10.99 4.60
C THR A 143 -6.36 11.81 4.75
N CYS A 144 -5.22 11.33 4.22
CA CYS A 144 -3.96 12.06 4.28
C CYS A 144 -4.00 13.32 3.42
N ALA A 145 -4.40 13.18 2.16
CA ALA A 145 -4.59 14.29 1.23
C ALA A 145 -5.48 15.38 1.84
N LYS A 146 -6.65 15.00 2.35
CA LYS A 146 -7.57 15.94 2.98
C LYS A 146 -6.90 16.67 4.15
N GLY A 147 -6.26 15.95 5.06
CA GLY A 147 -5.60 16.55 6.22
C GLY A 147 -4.45 17.50 5.84
N ILE A 148 -3.66 17.16 4.81
CA ILE A 148 -2.59 18.04 4.30
C ILE A 148 -3.21 19.30 3.69
N MET A 149 -4.22 19.17 2.85
CA MET A 149 -4.88 20.30 2.18
C MET A 149 -5.55 21.24 3.19
N ASP A 150 -6.27 20.70 4.18
CA ASP A 150 -6.90 21.49 5.25
C ASP A 150 -5.84 22.28 6.04
N TYR A 151 -4.71 21.66 6.37
CA TYR A 151 -3.62 22.34 7.08
C TYR A 151 -2.98 23.45 6.24
N LEU A 152 -2.68 23.16 4.97
CA LEU A 152 -2.06 24.15 4.06
C LEU A 152 -3.02 25.32 3.80
N MET A 153 -4.32 25.07 3.68
CA MET A 153 -5.32 26.13 3.50
C MET A 153 -5.30 27.14 4.65
N LEU A 154 -5.09 26.66 5.87
CA LEU A 154 -5.12 27.48 7.08
C LEU A 154 -3.77 28.13 7.41
N ASN A 155 -2.65 27.51 7.04
CA ASN A 155 -1.31 27.89 7.54
C ASN A 155 -0.33 28.33 6.44
N ALA A 156 -0.55 27.98 5.18
CA ALA A 156 0.34 28.40 4.10
C ALA A 156 0.01 29.85 3.66
N PRO A 157 0.98 30.61 3.13
CA PRO A 157 0.68 31.86 2.45
C PRO A 157 -0.34 31.63 1.32
N ALA A 158 -1.35 32.50 1.20
CA ALA A 158 -2.43 32.33 0.23
C ALA A 158 -1.95 32.06 -1.21
N ARG A 159 -0.83 32.67 -1.63
CA ARG A 159 -0.21 32.43 -2.94
C ARG A 159 0.20 30.97 -3.16
N VAL A 160 0.67 30.28 -2.11
CA VAL A 160 1.12 28.89 -2.16
C VAL A 160 -0.09 27.98 -2.30
N TYR A 161 -1.05 28.08 -1.38
CA TYR A 161 -2.27 27.26 -1.44
C TYR A 161 -3.08 27.49 -2.72
N ASN A 162 -3.10 28.72 -3.24
CA ASN A 162 -3.86 29.02 -4.45
C ASN A 162 -3.23 28.46 -5.73
N SER A 163 -1.90 28.35 -5.77
CA SER A 163 -1.15 27.89 -6.95
C SER A 163 -0.69 26.44 -6.87
N MET A 164 -0.83 25.78 -5.72
CA MET A 164 -0.39 24.39 -5.54
C MET A 164 -1.25 23.39 -6.32
N SER A 165 -0.67 22.21 -6.56
CA SER A 165 -1.37 21.05 -7.09
C SER A 165 -1.12 19.81 -6.22
N TYR A 166 -2.15 18.98 -6.07
CA TYR A 166 -2.08 17.72 -5.34
C TYR A 166 -2.56 16.59 -6.25
N MET A 167 -1.77 15.54 -6.38
CA MET A 167 -2.06 14.38 -7.22
C MET A 167 -1.92 13.10 -6.41
N GLY A 168 -3.03 12.39 -6.22
CA GLY A 168 -3.02 11.02 -5.69
C GLY A 168 -2.77 10.01 -6.81
N LEU A 169 -1.83 9.10 -6.59
CA LEU A 169 -1.52 7.97 -7.46
C LEU A 169 -2.01 6.69 -6.77
N PHE A 170 -3.07 6.09 -7.30
CA PHE A 170 -3.61 4.83 -6.79
C PHE A 170 -2.81 3.66 -7.38
N ALA A 171 -2.25 2.83 -6.52
CA ALA A 171 -1.33 1.77 -6.96
C ALA A 171 -2.02 0.56 -7.62
N VAL A 172 -3.36 0.44 -7.59
CA VAL A 172 -3.98 -0.86 -7.98
C VAL A 172 -5.43 -0.85 -8.50
N MET A 173 -6.10 0.29 -8.64
CA MET A 173 -7.40 0.27 -9.33
C MET A 173 -7.49 1.44 -10.30
N PRO A 174 -8.00 1.22 -11.53
CA PRO A 174 -8.55 2.30 -12.32
C PRO A 174 -9.83 2.75 -11.62
N LEU A 175 -9.69 3.54 -10.56
CA LEU A 175 -10.75 4.41 -10.11
C LEU A 175 -10.59 5.67 -10.94
N ASP A 176 -11.55 5.91 -11.82
CA ASP A 176 -11.73 7.18 -12.52
C ASP A 176 -12.07 8.29 -11.50
N LEU A 177 -11.09 8.67 -10.68
CA LEU A 177 -11.10 9.90 -9.93
C LEU A 177 -10.40 10.94 -10.79
N ASN A 178 -11.15 11.47 -11.75
CA ASN A 178 -10.81 12.75 -12.37
C ASN A 178 -10.79 13.81 -11.26
N PHE A 179 -9.60 14.10 -10.72
CA PHE A 179 -9.33 15.31 -9.96
C PHE A 179 -9.30 16.51 -10.91
N THR A 180 -10.39 16.72 -11.65
CA THR A 180 -10.61 17.98 -12.37
C THR A 180 -11.11 19.00 -11.35
N ASN A 181 -10.16 19.78 -10.84
CA ASN A 181 -10.29 20.92 -9.92
C ASN A 181 -10.45 20.55 -8.43
N PRO A 182 -9.35 20.41 -7.67
CA PRO A 182 -9.36 19.90 -6.28
C PRO A 182 -9.90 20.89 -5.23
N LYS A 183 -10.48 22.03 -5.61
CA LYS A 183 -10.93 23.07 -4.67
C LYS A 183 -12.40 22.95 -4.25
N SER A 184 -13.16 21.99 -4.78
CA SER A 184 -14.60 21.88 -4.48
C SER A 184 -15.15 20.47 -4.27
N THR A 185 -14.32 19.43 -4.15
CA THR A 185 -14.84 18.09 -3.83
C THR A 185 -15.02 17.97 -2.32
N ILE A 186 -16.20 18.35 -1.84
CA ILE A 186 -16.72 17.89 -0.55
C ILE A 186 -16.83 16.37 -0.67
N PHE A 187 -16.00 15.66 0.10
CA PHE A 187 -16.12 14.21 0.28
C PHE A 187 -17.34 13.96 1.15
N GLU A 188 -18.50 13.73 0.51
CA GLU A 188 -19.68 13.19 1.19
C GLU A 188 -19.52 11.67 1.33
N PRO A 189 -19.76 11.10 2.53
CA PRO A 189 -19.77 9.64 2.71
C PRO A 189 -21.04 9.06 2.09
N GLY A 190 -20.86 8.06 1.23
CA GLY A 190 -21.93 7.17 0.76
C GLY A 190 -22.03 5.92 1.62
#